data_AF-A0A068NYY9-F1
#
_entry.id   AF-A0A068NYY9-F1
#
_cell.length_a   1.000
_cell.length_b   1.000
_cell.length_c   1.000
_cell.angle_alpha   90.00
_cell.angle_beta   90.00
_cell.angle_gamma   90.00
#
_symmetry.space_group_name_H-M   'P 1'
#
loop_
_entity.id
_entity.type
_entity.pdbx_description
1 polymer ?
#
loop_
_entity_poly.entity_id
_entity_poly.type
_entity_poly.pdbx_seq_one_letter_code
_entity_poly.pdbx_strand_id
1 'polypeptide(L)'
;MSRDPLDNLSVVRQCPAQWSRMIGDDQIRFCSHCNQNVYNLTNMSREEAKAVLSETEGKLCARFYKRGDGTIVTRDCSPAVKAGTKLKVAFVAVFGGALAALGFPILAPVYSGQVKMSPHQLVSKYARRLVRIDEQIGESKDTEEKKALLEWREEIERNLDKALKDERKGASR
;
A
#
# COMPACT_ATOMS: atom_id res chain seq x y z
N MET A 1 10.20 -8.45 -15.77
CA MET A 1 10.49 -7.94 -14.40
C MET A 1 9.17 -7.83 -13.65
N SER A 2 8.89 -8.73 -12.72
CA SER A 2 7.65 -8.69 -11.92
C SER A 2 7.70 -7.43 -11.03
N ARG A 3 6.90 -6.42 -11.34
CA ARG A 3 6.77 -5.22 -10.50
C ARG A 3 6.05 -5.60 -9.21
N ASP A 4 6.64 -5.28 -8.06
CA ASP A 4 6.05 -5.55 -6.75
C ASP A 4 4.63 -4.97 -6.69
N PRO A 5 3.61 -5.71 -6.20
CA PRO A 5 2.24 -5.20 -6.08
C PRO A 5 2.14 -3.88 -5.30
N LEU A 6 3.08 -3.62 -4.38
CA LEU A 6 3.15 -2.39 -3.61
C LEU A 6 3.47 -1.16 -4.48
N ASP A 7 4.35 -1.29 -5.48
CA ASP A 7 4.84 -0.14 -6.26
C ASP A 7 3.80 0.38 -7.29
N ASN A 8 2.80 -0.44 -7.60
CA ASN A 8 1.68 -0.11 -8.50
C ASN A 8 0.47 0.50 -7.78
N LEU A 9 0.61 0.82 -6.49
CA LEU A 9 -0.44 1.52 -5.76
C LEU A 9 -0.70 2.91 -6.33
N SER A 10 -1.98 3.21 -6.53
CA SER A 10 -2.49 4.49 -7.02
C SER A 10 -3.48 5.09 -6.04
N VAL A 11 -3.31 6.38 -5.73
CA VAL A 11 -4.20 7.11 -4.83
C VAL A 11 -5.39 7.59 -5.65
N VAL A 12 -6.55 6.98 -5.40
CA VAL A 12 -7.79 7.25 -6.15
C VAL A 12 -8.59 8.38 -5.49
N ARG A 13 -8.44 8.59 -4.17
CA ARG A 13 -9.03 9.74 -3.47
C ARG A 13 -8.09 10.21 -2.38
N GLN A 14 -7.81 11.51 -2.32
CA GLN A 14 -7.03 12.09 -1.22
C GLN A 14 -7.93 12.28 0.01
N CYS A 15 -7.41 11.96 1.20
CA CYS A 15 -8.05 12.23 2.47
C CYS A 15 -7.55 13.59 2.98
N PRO A 16 -8.44 14.58 3.22
CA PRO A 16 -8.03 15.92 3.66
C PRO A 16 -7.65 16.00 5.15
N ALA A 17 -7.92 14.94 5.92
CA ALA A 17 -7.67 14.92 7.36
C ALA A 17 -6.16 14.84 7.66
N GLN A 18 -5.73 15.59 8.68
CA GLN A 18 -4.36 15.59 9.14
C GLN A 18 -4.07 14.34 10.00
N TRP A 19 -2.98 13.64 9.68
CA TRP A 19 -2.54 12.44 10.43
C TRP A 19 -2.36 12.67 11.93
N SER A 20 -1.87 13.85 12.33
CA SER A 20 -1.69 14.23 13.72
C SER A 20 -2.99 14.31 14.53
N ARG A 21 -4.15 14.47 13.86
CA ARG A 21 -5.48 14.51 14.49
C ARG A 21 -6.19 13.16 14.51
N MET A 22 -5.55 12.12 13.97
CA MET A 22 -6.09 10.76 13.95
C MET A 22 -5.71 10.02 15.24
N ILE A 23 -6.55 9.09 15.66
CA ILE A 23 -6.38 8.34 16.92
C ILE A 23 -5.76 6.98 16.61
N GLY A 24 -4.69 6.61 17.30
CA GLY A 24 -4.01 5.32 17.10
C GLY A 24 -2.51 5.45 17.32
N ASP A 25 -1.75 4.56 16.70
CA ASP A 25 -0.29 4.49 16.81
C ASP A 25 0.40 5.02 15.54
N ASP A 26 1.70 4.77 15.41
CA ASP A 26 2.49 5.26 14.27
C ASP A 26 2.36 4.41 12.99
N GLN A 27 1.73 3.24 13.08
CA GLN A 27 1.46 2.33 11.96
C GLN A 27 0.00 2.43 11.50
N ILE A 28 -0.96 2.51 12.41
CA ILE A 28 -2.40 2.50 12.12
C ILE A 28 -3.08 3.57 12.95
N ARG A 29 -3.81 4.46 12.28
CA ARG A 29 -4.69 5.44 12.95
C ARG A 29 -6.08 5.45 12.35
N PHE A 30 -7.07 5.62 13.21
CA PHE A 30 -8.44 5.82 12.80
C PHE A 30 -8.69 7.28 12.43
N CYS A 31 -9.23 7.49 11.23
CA CYS A 31 -9.63 8.81 10.75
C CYS A 31 -11.16 8.97 10.85
N SER A 32 -11.61 9.92 11.65
CA SER A 32 -13.03 10.25 11.80
C SER A 32 -13.66 10.85 10.54
N HIS A 33 -12.87 11.45 9.64
CA HIS A 33 -13.38 12.05 8.41
C HIS A 33 -13.77 11.00 7.35
N CYS A 34 -12.94 9.97 7.14
CA CYS A 34 -13.27 8.90 6.19
C CYS A 34 -13.86 7.66 6.87
N ASN A 35 -13.97 7.66 8.20
CA ASN A 35 -14.46 6.55 9.01
C ASN A 35 -13.73 5.22 8.70
N GLN A 36 -12.42 5.30 8.47
CA GLN A 36 -11.57 4.17 8.08
C GLN A 36 -10.22 4.23 8.80
N ASN A 37 -9.60 3.06 8.96
CA ASN A 37 -8.21 2.96 9.38
C ASN A 37 -7.29 3.44 8.25
N VAL A 38 -6.37 4.33 8.60
CA VAL A 38 -5.34 4.86 7.73
C VAL A 38 -4.03 4.18 8.11
N TYR A 39 -3.48 3.41 7.18
CA TYR A 39 -2.24 2.65 7.37
C TYR A 39 -1.04 3.45 6.89
N ASN A 40 -0.03 3.61 7.74
CA ASN A 40 1.22 4.27 7.41
C ASN A 40 2.23 3.25 6.88
N LEU A 41 2.26 3.05 5.56
CA LEU A 41 3.12 2.06 4.92
C LEU A 41 4.61 2.40 5.08
N THR A 42 4.95 3.66 5.34
CA THR A 42 6.34 4.08 5.59
C THR A 42 6.85 3.59 6.94
N ASN A 43 5.97 3.37 7.91
CA ASN A 43 6.33 2.78 9.21
C ASN A 43 6.16 1.25 9.26
N MET A 44 5.85 0.63 8.12
CA MET A 44 5.71 -0.82 7.97
C MET A 44 6.85 -1.39 7.12
N SER A 45 7.22 -2.64 7.34
CA SER A 45 8.08 -3.39 6.40
C SER A 45 7.34 -3.64 5.09
N ARG A 46 8.05 -4.05 4.05
CA ARG A 46 7.45 -4.37 2.76
C ARG A 46 6.52 -5.58 2.86
N GLU A 47 6.83 -6.55 3.69
CA GLU A 47 6.00 -7.71 3.98
C GLU A 47 4.74 -7.32 4.75
N GLU A 48 4.87 -6.49 5.79
CA GLU A 48 3.75 -5.94 6.57
C GLU A 48 2.79 -5.15 5.66
N ALA A 49 3.33 -4.27 4.81
CA ALA A 49 2.54 -3.50 3.85
C ALA A 49 1.81 -4.40 2.83
N LYS A 50 2.45 -5.50 2.38
CA LYS A 50 1.83 -6.50 1.51
C LYS A 50 0.75 -7.30 2.22
N ALA A 51 0.91 -7.60 3.50
CA ALA A 51 -0.09 -8.28 4.31
C ALA A 51 -1.34 -7.40 4.46
N VAL A 52 -1.16 -6.12 4.81
CA VAL A 52 -2.27 -5.14 4.87
C VAL A 52 -3.00 -5.04 3.54
N LEU A 53 -2.27 -4.90 2.42
CA LEU A 53 -2.88 -4.92 1.08
C LEU A 53 -3.64 -6.21 0.78
N SER A 54 -3.18 -7.32 1.34
CA SER A 54 -3.79 -8.63 1.18
C SER A 54 -5.10 -8.75 1.96
N GLU A 55 -5.11 -8.29 3.21
CA GLU A 55 -6.26 -8.27 4.11
C GLU A 55 -7.33 -7.29 3.64
N THR A 56 -6.96 -6.07 3.27
CA THR A 56 -7.92 -5.02 2.88
C THR A 56 -8.37 -5.12 1.43
N GLU A 57 -8.17 -6.27 0.78
CA GLU A 57 -8.62 -6.48 -0.60
C GLU A 57 -8.13 -5.41 -1.60
N GLY A 58 -6.93 -4.87 -1.37
CA GLY A 58 -6.36 -3.82 -2.21
C GLY A 58 -7.12 -2.49 -2.18
N LYS A 59 -8.03 -2.28 -1.23
CA LYS A 59 -8.77 -1.03 -0.98
C LYS A 59 -8.57 -0.60 0.48
N LEU A 60 -7.64 0.31 0.71
CA LEU A 60 -7.44 0.90 2.04
C LEU A 60 -7.18 2.39 1.96
N CYS A 61 -7.40 3.10 3.07
CA CYS A 61 -6.77 4.40 3.26
C CYS A 61 -5.32 4.17 3.68
N ALA A 62 -4.36 4.64 2.89
CA ALA A 62 -2.96 4.52 3.23
C ALA A 62 -2.27 5.88 3.14
N ARG A 63 -1.20 6.01 3.92
CA ARG A 63 -0.22 7.08 3.84
C ARG A 63 1.12 6.46 3.51
N PHE A 64 1.78 6.99 2.48
CA PHE A 64 3.09 6.51 2.06
C PHE A 64 3.83 7.58 1.25
N TYR A 65 5.14 7.42 1.15
CA TYR A 65 5.97 8.17 0.22
C TYR A 65 6.29 7.30 -1.00
N LYS A 66 6.23 7.90 -2.18
CA LYS A 66 6.63 7.28 -3.45
C LYS A 66 7.87 8.00 -3.98
N ARG A 67 8.94 7.25 -4.22
CA ARG A 67 10.16 7.78 -4.85
C ARG A 67 9.91 8.00 -6.36
N GLY A 68 10.73 8.82 -7.01
CA GLY A 68 10.57 9.15 -8.44
C GLY A 68 10.68 7.96 -9.40
N ASP A 69 11.24 6.84 -8.94
CA ASP A 69 11.26 5.55 -9.67
C ASP A 69 9.95 4.76 -9.56
N GLY A 70 8.99 5.24 -8.77
CA GLY A 70 7.72 4.59 -8.50
C GLY A 70 7.75 3.62 -7.32
N THR A 71 8.88 3.47 -6.62
CA THR A 71 9.00 2.57 -5.47
C THR A 71 8.38 3.21 -4.22
N ILE A 72 7.56 2.45 -3.49
CA ILE A 72 7.04 2.91 -2.18
C ILE A 72 8.12 2.77 -1.10
N VAL A 73 8.27 3.83 -0.31
CA VAL A 73 9.18 3.86 0.85
C VAL A 73 8.50 3.13 2.02
N THR A 74 9.14 2.05 2.44
CA THR A 74 8.82 1.23 3.61
C THR A 74 9.94 1.31 4.65
N ARG A 75 9.68 0.88 5.88
CA ARG A 75 10.63 0.94 7.02
C ARG A 75 11.93 0.19 6.75
N ASP A 76 11.81 -0.93 6.04
CA ASP A 76 12.87 -1.86 5.66
C ASP A 76 13.53 -1.53 4.31
N CYS A 77 13.20 -0.38 3.70
CA CYS A 77 13.79 0.02 2.43
C CYS A 77 15.30 0.25 2.60
N SER A 78 16.10 -0.78 2.37
CA SER A 78 17.56 -0.62 2.24
C SER A 78 17.82 0.23 0.99
N PRO A 79 18.69 1.27 1.08
CA PRO A 79 19.17 1.89 -0.13
C PRO A 79 20.01 0.84 -0.85
N ALA A 80 19.52 0.31 -1.97
CA ALA A 80 20.40 -0.33 -2.93
C ALA A 80 21.43 0.75 -3.32
N VAL A 81 22.63 0.63 -2.77
CA VAL A 81 23.77 1.51 -3.02
C VAL A 81 24.11 1.39 -4.50
N LYS A 82 23.51 2.23 -5.34
CA LYS A 82 24.13 2.61 -6.61
C LYS A 82 25.11 3.72 -6.29
N ALA A 83 26.35 3.29 -6.06
CA ALA A 83 27.52 4.14 -6.00
C ALA A 83 27.51 5.10 -7.20
N GLY A 84 27.45 6.39 -6.88
CA GLY A 84 27.42 7.49 -7.83
C GLY A 84 27.22 8.83 -7.15
N THR A 85 27.42 8.92 -5.84
CA THR A 85 27.45 10.18 -5.09
C THR A 85 28.85 10.78 -5.16
N LYS A 86 29.00 11.86 -5.92
CA LYS A 86 29.83 12.98 -5.46
C LYS A 86 28.93 14.18 -5.28
N LEU A 87 28.22 14.23 -4.16
CA LEU A 87 27.66 15.49 -3.67
C LEU A 87 28.38 15.82 -2.37
N LYS A 88 29.31 16.77 -2.47
CA LYS A 88 30.02 17.33 -1.32
C LYS A 88 29.01 18.07 -0.45
N VAL A 89 28.67 17.52 0.72
CA VAL A 89 27.91 18.24 1.72
C VAL A 89 28.91 19.06 2.54
N ALA A 90 29.01 20.34 2.25
CA ALA A 90 29.72 21.29 3.10
C ALA A 90 28.80 21.63 4.28
N PHE A 91 29.16 21.17 5.47
CA PHE A 91 28.64 21.71 6.73
C PHE A 91 29.16 23.13 6.87
N VAL A 92 28.27 24.13 6.84
CA VAL A 92 28.57 25.44 7.41
C VAL A 92 27.53 25.72 8.47
N ALA A 93 27.97 25.57 9.71
CA ALA A 93 27.29 26.11 10.87
C ALA A 93 27.66 27.59 11.02
N VAL A 94 26.69 28.35 11.53
CA VAL A 94 26.81 29.68 12.17
C VAL A 94 27.04 30.85 11.21
N PHE A 95 26.06 31.75 11.10
CA PHE A 95 26.07 33.11 11.68
C PHE A 95 24.75 33.80 11.34
N GLY A 96 24.14 34.45 12.34
CA GLY A 96 22.89 35.19 12.19
C GLY A 96 23.03 36.37 11.24
N GLY A 97 21.95 36.66 10.49
CA GLY A 97 21.87 37.83 9.63
C GLY A 97 21.10 37.54 8.35
N ALA A 98 19.87 38.06 8.30
CA ALA A 98 19.01 38.33 7.15
C ALA A 98 19.45 37.79 5.77
N LEU A 99 18.63 36.90 5.19
CA LEU A 99 17.93 37.10 3.91
C LEU A 99 17.06 35.86 3.62
N ALA A 100 15.75 36.08 3.51
CA ALA A 100 14.79 35.08 3.09
C ALA A 100 14.96 34.77 1.58
N ALA A 101 15.23 33.53 1.21
CA ALA A 101 14.90 33.00 -0.11
C ALA A 101 14.98 31.45 -0.14
N LEU A 102 13.80 30.82 -0.14
CA LEU A 102 13.53 29.51 -0.74
C LEU A 102 14.19 28.27 -0.13
N GLY A 103 14.03 28.10 1.19
CA GLY A 103 14.03 26.78 1.81
C GLY A 103 12.72 26.05 1.51
N PHE A 104 12.56 25.47 0.32
CA PHE A 104 11.55 24.43 0.13
C PHE A 104 12.13 23.14 0.71
N PRO A 105 11.61 22.58 1.82
CA PRO A 105 11.91 21.20 2.13
C PRO A 105 11.38 20.37 0.96
N ILE A 106 12.27 19.72 0.20
CA ILE A 106 11.90 18.69 -0.77
C ILE A 106 11.45 17.45 0.02
N LEU A 107 10.38 17.59 0.78
CA LEU A 107 9.55 16.47 1.17
C LEU A 107 8.38 16.51 0.21
N ALA A 108 8.47 15.64 -0.79
CA ALA A 108 7.38 15.35 -1.72
C ALA A 108 6.06 15.20 -0.94
N PRO A 109 4.91 15.56 -1.55
CA PRO A 109 3.63 15.53 -0.88
C PRO A 109 3.41 14.16 -0.23
N VAL A 110 3.12 14.22 1.07
CA VAL A 110 2.53 13.10 1.78
C VAL A 110 1.21 12.80 1.08
N TYR A 111 1.15 11.66 0.41
CA TYR A 111 -0.12 11.17 -0.09
C TYR A 111 -0.81 10.42 1.05
N SER A 112 -1.78 11.05 1.71
CA SER A 112 -2.78 10.37 2.53
C SER A 112 -4.05 10.22 1.70
N GLY A 113 -4.46 9.00 1.41
CA GLY A 113 -5.64 8.78 0.59
C GLY A 113 -6.04 7.32 0.42
N GLN A 114 -7.23 7.10 -0.14
CA GLN A 114 -7.65 5.78 -0.57
C GLN A 114 -6.77 5.33 -1.72
N VAL A 115 -6.02 4.27 -1.45
CA VAL A 115 -5.21 3.59 -2.43
C VAL A 115 -6.02 2.43 -2.96
N LYS A 116 -6.04 2.27 -4.29
CA LYS A 116 -6.59 1.07 -4.91
C LYS A 116 -5.53 0.38 -5.77
N MET A 117 -5.43 -0.93 -5.61
CA MET A 117 -4.77 -1.78 -6.59
C MET A 117 -5.53 -1.72 -7.92
N SER A 118 -4.83 -1.87 -9.04
CA SER A 118 -5.52 -1.95 -10.34
C SER A 118 -6.39 -3.21 -10.42
N PRO A 119 -7.45 -3.22 -11.25
CA PRO A 119 -8.32 -4.40 -11.40
C PRO A 119 -7.55 -5.67 -11.75
N HIS A 120 -6.60 -5.62 -12.69
CA HIS A 120 -5.74 -6.74 -13.05
C HIS A 120 -4.90 -7.27 -11.86
N GLN A 121 -4.43 -6.37 -10.98
CA GLN A 121 -3.72 -6.78 -9.77
C GLN A 121 -4.65 -7.49 -8.77
N LEU A 122 -5.92 -7.09 -8.69
CA LEU A 122 -6.91 -7.80 -7.87
C LEU A 122 -7.24 -9.18 -8.44
N VAL A 123 -7.42 -9.29 -9.76
CA VAL A 123 -7.64 -10.57 -10.45
C VAL A 123 -6.49 -11.55 -10.18
N SER A 124 -5.25 -11.13 -10.44
CA SER A 124 -4.06 -11.95 -10.17
C SER A 124 -3.84 -12.27 -8.69
N LYS A 125 -4.31 -11.42 -7.77
CA LYS A 125 -4.28 -11.68 -6.33
C LYS A 125 -5.31 -12.74 -5.94
N TYR A 126 -6.57 -12.58 -6.33
CA TYR A 126 -7.63 -13.53 -6.00
C TYR A 126 -7.41 -14.89 -6.65
N ALA A 127 -6.97 -14.93 -7.90
CA ALA A 127 -6.62 -16.19 -8.57
C ALA A 127 -5.53 -16.97 -7.80
N ARG A 128 -4.46 -16.30 -7.36
CA ARG A 128 -3.43 -16.94 -6.51
C ARG A 128 -3.96 -17.40 -5.16
N ARG A 129 -4.92 -16.68 -4.59
CA ARG A 129 -5.54 -17.05 -3.31
C ARG A 129 -6.41 -18.29 -3.45
N LEU A 130 -7.19 -18.39 -4.53
CA LEU A 130 -8.00 -19.57 -4.82
C LEU A 130 -7.15 -20.82 -4.96
N VAL A 131 -6.03 -20.75 -5.70
CA VAL A 131 -5.10 -21.89 -5.84
C VAL A 131 -4.60 -22.38 -4.47
N ARG A 132 -4.22 -21.46 -3.57
CA ARG A 132 -3.76 -21.82 -2.22
C ARG A 132 -4.87 -22.44 -1.37
N ILE A 133 -6.10 -21.93 -1.49
CA ILE A 133 -7.24 -22.46 -0.74
C ILE A 133 -7.65 -23.83 -1.25
N ASP A 134 -7.63 -24.05 -2.57
CA ASP A 134 -7.89 -25.35 -3.17
C ASP A 134 -6.88 -26.41 -2.68
N GLU A 135 -5.61 -26.02 -2.51
CA GLU A 135 -4.58 -26.86 -1.88
C GLU A 135 -4.92 -27.16 -0.41
N GLN A 136 -5.25 -26.16 0.41
CA GLN A 136 -5.65 -26.35 1.81
C GLN A 136 -6.91 -27.21 1.96
N ILE A 137 -7.91 -27.05 1.08
CA ILE A 137 -9.12 -27.89 1.04
C ILE A 137 -8.77 -29.35 0.72
N GLY A 138 -7.78 -29.57 -0.14
CA GLY A 138 -7.28 -30.90 -0.49
C GLY A 138 -6.52 -31.58 0.66
N GLU A 139 -5.79 -30.80 1.46
CA GLU A 139 -4.99 -31.29 2.60
C GLU A 139 -5.80 -31.44 3.90
N SER A 140 -6.87 -30.66 4.07
CA SER A 140 -7.66 -30.65 5.31
C SER A 140 -8.39 -31.98 5.52
N LYS A 141 -8.17 -32.57 6.69
CA LYS A 141 -8.80 -33.81 7.14
C LYS A 141 -10.06 -33.57 7.97
N ASP A 142 -10.18 -32.38 8.55
CA ASP A 142 -11.31 -32.00 9.40
C ASP A 142 -12.47 -31.47 8.55
N THR A 143 -13.69 -31.91 8.86
CA THR A 143 -14.88 -31.58 8.05
C THR A 143 -15.33 -30.12 8.28
N GLU A 144 -15.16 -29.61 9.51
CA GLU A 144 -15.55 -28.23 9.83
C GLU A 144 -14.53 -27.24 9.26
N GLU A 145 -13.23 -27.53 9.37
CA GLU A 145 -12.18 -26.75 8.70
C GLU A 145 -12.38 -26.73 7.18
N LYS A 146 -12.64 -27.90 6.57
CA LYS A 146 -12.91 -27.99 5.13
C LYS A 146 -14.13 -27.19 4.71
N LYS A 147 -15.20 -27.20 5.51
CA LYS A 147 -16.41 -26.41 5.26
C LYS A 147 -16.12 -24.91 5.34
N ALA A 148 -15.39 -24.46 6.37
CA ALA A 148 -14.97 -23.06 6.49
C ALA A 148 -14.10 -22.61 5.31
N LEU A 149 -13.19 -23.47 4.83
CA LEU A 149 -12.37 -23.20 3.65
C LEU A 149 -13.21 -23.11 2.36
N LEU A 150 -14.23 -23.95 2.19
CA LEU A 150 -15.15 -23.89 1.05
C LEU A 150 -15.99 -22.61 1.06
N GLU A 151 -16.56 -22.23 2.21
CA GLU A 151 -17.29 -20.97 2.37
C GLU A 151 -16.40 -19.77 2.02
N TRP A 152 -15.14 -19.81 2.46
CA TRP A 152 -14.16 -18.77 2.15
C TRP A 152 -13.76 -18.75 0.67
N ARG A 153 -13.62 -19.91 0.04
CA ARG A 153 -13.38 -20.06 -1.40
C ARG A 153 -14.47 -19.38 -2.21
N GLU A 154 -15.74 -19.63 -1.88
CA GLU A 154 -16.88 -18.99 -2.55
C GLU A 154 -16.86 -17.46 -2.40
N GLU A 155 -16.49 -16.95 -1.22
CA GLU A 155 -16.33 -15.51 -1.01
C GLU A 155 -15.27 -14.91 -1.94
N ILE A 156 -14.13 -15.59 -2.08
CA ILE A 156 -13.05 -15.12 -2.95
C ILE A 156 -13.44 -15.20 -4.42
N GLU A 157 -14.18 -16.22 -4.85
CA GLU A 157 -14.72 -16.30 -6.21
C GLU A 157 -15.66 -15.11 -6.49
N ARG A 158 -16.55 -14.76 -5.54
CA ARG A 158 -17.40 -13.56 -5.67
C ARG A 158 -16.57 -12.28 -5.82
N ASN A 159 -15.49 -12.13 -5.07
CA ASN A 159 -14.62 -10.96 -5.13
C ASN A 159 -13.78 -10.92 -6.43
N LEU A 160 -13.34 -12.09 -6.92
CA LEU A 160 -12.69 -12.25 -8.22
C LEU A 160 -13.61 -11.84 -9.37
N ASP A 161 -14.85 -12.32 -9.37
CA ASP A 161 -15.86 -11.96 -10.38
C ASP A 161 -16.13 -10.46 -10.44
N LYS A 162 -16.21 -9.83 -9.26
CA LYS A 162 -16.35 -8.38 -9.16
C LYS A 162 -15.14 -7.65 -9.74
N ALA A 163 -13.92 -8.10 -9.45
CA ALA A 163 -12.69 -7.52 -9.99
C ALA A 163 -12.60 -7.69 -11.52
N LEU A 164 -12.95 -8.86 -12.06
CA LEU A 164 -13.01 -9.11 -13.51
C LEU A 164 -14.03 -8.19 -14.20
N LYS A 165 -15.19 -7.94 -13.59
CA LYS A 165 -16.19 -6.98 -14.10
C LYS A 165 -15.64 -5.55 -14.12
N ASP A 166 -14.90 -5.14 -13.09
CA ASP A 166 -14.28 -3.82 -13.03
C ASP A 166 -13.15 -3.66 -14.07
N GLU A 167 -12.37 -4.71 -14.33
CA GLU A 167 -11.32 -4.73 -15.36
C GLU A 167 -11.91 -4.55 -16.77
N ARG A 168 -12.95 -5.31 -17.13
CA ARG A 168 -13.63 -5.17 -18.42
C ARG A 168 -14.21 -3.77 -18.63
N LYS A 169 -14.78 -3.17 -17.57
CA LYS A 169 -15.29 -1.78 -17.61
C LYS A 169 -14.18 -0.75 -17.81
N GLY A 170 -13.00 -0.98 -17.22
CA GLY A 170 -11.83 -0.13 -17.41
C GLY A 170 -11.24 -0.21 -18.82
N ALA A 171 -11.25 -1.40 -19.43
CA ALA A 171 -10.76 -1.62 -20.80
C ALA A 171 -11.69 -1.06 -21.90
N SER A 172 -12.95 -0.81 -21.58
CA SER A 172 -13.95 -0.25 -22.51
C SER A 172 -13.99 1.29 -22.52
N ARG A 173 -13.16 1.97 -21.71
CA ARG A 173 -13.03 3.43 -21.66
C ARG A 173 -11.71 3.85 -22.28
#